data_AF-A0A4R7FRR3-F1
#
_entry.id   AF-A0A4R7FRR3-F1
#
_cell.length_a   1.000
_cell.length_b   1.000
_cell.length_c   1.000
_cell.angle_alpha   90.00
_cell.angle_beta   90.00
_cell.angle_gamma   90.00
#
_symmetry.space_group_name_H-M   'P 1'
#
loop_
_entity.id
_entity.type
_entity.pdbx_description
1 polymer ?
#
loop_
_entity_poly.entity_id
_entity_poly.type
_entity_poly.pdbx_seq_one_letter_code
_entity_poly.pdbx_strand_id
1 'polypeptide(L)'
;MTALPSSPVHDFASASGPTPYRALVLGRGPVADGERAAVVDAFARRLADRTGHGVDVEVTGGDPLAESEGAGLLPDRDLRRQDVVVLAVEPTRHLDEAVDRMRTLLDDLEQRMTVGAAVVVAVTATRSASRVEQDLDRFADRLRAAISPLIRVIRLDIAPGATAAERARRWTEAVADAAADALIDPLVRSIADDPFDELDRVDVVRGVGRRYIDWAETFQDVVEAARSSYRTPSAAMSIIDDETTRYFARSGNVADELPRGKTVCNRVMRLYGGLIMGDARLDTRFSRLPEVRSGDVRFYAGYRITGPDGAPFGALCVFDSAVRTVSDEDLVELRDLALDAQRRLWTLLAA
;
A
#
# COMPACT_ATOMS: atom_id res chain seq x y z
N MET A 1 33.76 -16.21 28.69
CA MET A 1 32.28 -16.26 28.66
C MET A 1 31.79 -14.99 28.02
N THR A 2 31.67 -15.00 26.70
CA THR A 2 31.11 -13.89 25.92
C THR A 2 29.62 -13.87 26.18
N ALA A 3 29.09 -12.77 26.72
CA ALA A 3 27.66 -12.62 26.95
C ALA A 3 26.93 -12.76 25.61
N LEU A 4 25.92 -13.63 25.57
CA LEU A 4 25.00 -13.70 24.45
C LEU A 4 24.34 -12.32 24.28
N PRO A 5 24.20 -11.79 23.05
CA PRO A 5 23.41 -10.58 22.84
C PRO A 5 22.00 -10.82 23.36
N SER A 6 21.49 -9.90 24.17
CA SER A 6 20.12 -9.94 24.68
C SER A 6 19.15 -10.02 23.50
N SER A 7 18.34 -11.07 23.43
CA SER A 7 17.23 -11.15 22.47
C SER A 7 16.37 -9.89 22.59
N PRO A 8 15.88 -9.32 21.48
CA PRO A 8 14.96 -8.20 21.53
C PRO A 8 13.74 -8.57 22.39
N VAL A 9 13.38 -7.69 23.33
CA VAL A 9 12.20 -7.87 24.18
C VAL A 9 10.95 -7.73 23.31
N HIS A 10 10.20 -8.81 23.15
CA HIS A 10 8.91 -8.84 22.47
C HIS A 10 7.81 -8.65 23.52
N ASP A 11 7.08 -7.54 23.41
CA ASP A 11 5.90 -7.27 24.24
C ASP A 11 4.64 -7.45 23.40
N PHE A 12 3.60 -8.01 24.00
CA PHE A 12 2.32 -8.30 23.35
C PHE A 12 1.17 -7.63 24.12
N ALA A 13 0.21 -7.08 23.39
CA ALA A 13 -1.07 -6.63 23.94
C ALA A 13 -2.22 -7.14 23.07
N SER A 14 -3.43 -7.19 23.63
CA SER A 14 -4.62 -7.49 22.84
C SER A 14 -5.85 -6.72 23.33
N ALA A 15 -6.79 -6.49 22.41
CA ALA A 15 -8.12 -5.99 22.68
C ALA A 15 -9.15 -6.95 22.07
N SER A 16 -10.17 -7.31 22.86
CA SER A 16 -11.18 -8.28 22.44
C SER A 16 -12.12 -7.71 21.38
N GLY A 17 -12.51 -8.55 20.42
CA GLY A 17 -13.49 -8.25 19.40
C GLY A 17 -13.53 -9.36 18.34
N PRO A 18 -14.51 -9.34 17.42
CA PRO A 18 -14.54 -10.29 16.32
C PRO A 18 -13.35 -10.08 15.38
N THR A 19 -12.85 -11.17 14.77
CA THR A 19 -11.85 -11.16 13.68
C THR A 19 -10.68 -10.19 13.93
N PRO A 20 -9.77 -10.52 14.86
CA PRO A 20 -8.78 -9.57 15.35
C PRO A 20 -7.76 -9.18 14.28
N TYR A 21 -7.51 -7.87 14.15
CA TYR A 21 -6.40 -7.34 13.37
C TYR A 21 -5.07 -7.63 14.07
N ARG A 22 -4.04 -7.97 13.30
CA ARG A 22 -2.67 -8.12 13.78
C ARG A 22 -1.88 -6.86 13.47
N ALA A 23 -1.41 -6.21 14.53
CA ALA A 23 -0.65 -4.98 14.44
C ALA A 23 0.79 -5.20 14.90
N LEU A 24 1.76 -4.80 14.07
CA LEU A 24 3.17 -4.77 14.42
C LEU A 24 3.60 -3.32 14.64
N VAL A 25 4.10 -3.00 15.83
CA VAL A 25 4.66 -1.68 16.15
C VAL A 25 6.16 -1.80 16.31
N LEU A 26 6.89 -0.98 15.54
CA LEU A 26 8.35 -0.96 15.48
C LEU A 26 8.83 0.46 15.73
N GLY A 27 9.99 0.62 16.37
CA GLY A 27 10.66 1.92 16.42
C GLY A 27 10.84 2.54 17.80
N ARG A 28 11.18 3.83 17.79
CA ARG A 28 11.51 4.63 18.98
C ARG A 28 10.33 5.46 19.50
N GLY A 29 10.49 6.09 20.68
CA GLY A 29 9.48 6.98 21.29
C GLY A 29 8.75 6.33 22.47
N PRO A 30 7.47 6.67 22.75
CA PRO A 30 6.70 6.11 23.86
C PRO A 30 6.61 4.57 23.85
N VAL A 31 6.82 3.97 22.67
CA VAL A 31 6.86 2.53 22.46
C VAL A 31 8.21 1.91 22.82
N ALA A 32 9.32 2.68 22.80
CA ALA A 32 10.64 2.18 23.19
C ALA A 32 11.01 2.51 24.64
N ASP A 33 10.37 3.52 25.24
CA ASP A 33 10.56 3.93 26.63
C ASP A 33 9.83 2.98 27.61
N GLY A 34 10.16 3.02 28.91
CA GLY A 34 9.64 2.10 29.94
C GLY A 34 8.12 2.10 30.18
N GLU A 35 7.35 2.81 29.37
CA GLU A 35 5.87 2.86 29.35
C GLU A 35 5.24 2.04 28.23
N ARG A 36 6.06 1.29 27.48
CA ARG A 36 5.66 0.49 26.30
C ARG A 36 4.36 -0.31 26.51
N ALA A 37 4.23 -1.08 27.58
CA ALA A 37 3.03 -1.89 27.80
C ALA A 37 1.73 -1.06 27.84
N ALA A 38 1.75 0.10 28.50
CA ALA A 38 0.57 0.97 28.61
C ALA A 38 0.19 1.62 27.27
N VAL A 39 1.20 2.03 26.48
CA VAL A 39 1.00 2.62 25.14
C VAL A 39 0.34 1.62 24.19
N VAL A 40 0.82 0.38 24.22
CA VAL A 40 0.40 -0.69 23.31
C VAL A 40 -1.00 -1.19 23.68
N ASP A 41 -1.28 -1.36 24.96
CA ASP A 41 -2.63 -1.64 25.46
C ASP A 41 -3.64 -0.56 25.04
N ALA A 42 -3.27 0.71 25.18
CA ALA A 42 -4.13 1.82 24.81
C ALA A 42 -4.33 1.88 23.28
N PHE A 43 -3.30 1.53 22.49
CA PHE A 43 -3.38 1.43 21.03
C PHE A 43 -4.33 0.31 20.60
N ALA A 44 -4.19 -0.90 21.16
CA ALA A 44 -5.07 -2.02 20.87
C ALA A 44 -6.53 -1.67 21.13
N ARG A 45 -6.83 -1.10 22.31
CA ARG A 45 -8.19 -0.71 22.70
C ARG A 45 -8.78 0.35 21.76
N ARG A 46 -8.02 1.41 21.47
CA ARG A 46 -8.52 2.49 20.61
C ARG A 46 -8.77 2.01 19.18
N LEU A 47 -7.86 1.20 18.62
CA LEU A 47 -8.03 0.67 17.28
C LEU A 47 -9.25 -0.26 17.21
N ALA A 48 -9.46 -1.10 18.23
CA ALA A 48 -10.65 -1.93 18.36
C ALA A 48 -11.93 -1.08 18.42
N ASP A 49 -11.97 -0.05 19.26
CA ASP A 49 -13.12 0.85 19.40
C ASP A 49 -13.46 1.57 18.08
N ARG A 50 -12.43 1.98 17.33
CA ARG A 50 -12.59 2.71 16.05
C ARG A 50 -13.06 1.81 14.91
N THR A 51 -12.68 0.53 14.92
CA THR A 51 -12.91 -0.39 13.80
C THR A 51 -14.00 -1.43 14.05
N GLY A 52 -14.36 -1.68 15.32
CA GLY A 52 -15.27 -2.74 15.74
C GLY A 52 -14.68 -4.15 15.70
N HIS A 53 -13.37 -4.29 15.51
CA HIS A 53 -12.66 -5.57 15.42
C HIS A 53 -11.76 -5.79 16.64
N GLY A 54 -11.43 -7.04 16.95
CA GLY A 54 -10.36 -7.32 17.91
C GLY A 54 -9.00 -6.81 17.41
N VAL A 55 -8.00 -6.71 18.27
CA VAL A 55 -6.65 -6.32 17.86
C VAL A 55 -5.62 -7.10 18.69
N ASP A 56 -4.69 -7.76 18.03
CA ASP A 56 -3.49 -8.35 18.63
C ASP A 56 -2.28 -7.49 18.22
N VAL A 57 -1.55 -6.95 19.19
CA VAL A 57 -0.42 -6.06 18.94
C VAL A 57 0.87 -6.74 19.38
N GLU A 58 1.82 -6.80 18.46
CA GLU A 58 3.21 -7.15 18.73
C GLU A 58 4.07 -5.90 18.68
N VAL A 59 4.95 -5.73 19.67
CA VAL A 59 5.96 -4.68 19.66
C VAL A 59 7.34 -5.28 19.54
N THR A 60 8.10 -4.72 18.61
CA THR A 60 9.52 -5.04 18.44
C THR A 60 10.34 -3.75 18.52
N GLY A 61 11.45 -3.81 19.27
CA GLY A 61 12.41 -2.71 19.33
C GLY A 61 13.20 -2.52 18.03
N GLY A 62 14.19 -1.63 18.08
CA GLY A 62 15.03 -1.27 16.93
C GLY A 62 14.62 0.06 16.31
N ASP A 63 15.53 0.70 15.60
CA ASP A 63 15.35 2.02 15.01
C ASP A 63 15.30 1.92 13.47
N PRO A 64 14.13 2.15 12.85
CA PRO A 64 13.96 2.14 11.39
C PRO A 64 14.93 3.04 10.61
N LEU A 65 15.51 4.04 11.27
CA LEU A 65 16.46 4.97 10.66
C LEU A 65 17.93 4.59 10.92
N ALA A 66 18.22 3.63 11.79
CA ALA A 66 19.60 3.24 12.10
C ALA A 66 20.23 2.44 10.95
N GLU A 67 21.45 2.83 10.54
CA GLU A 67 22.13 2.19 9.38
C GLU A 67 22.38 0.69 9.60
N SER A 68 22.66 0.30 10.84
CA SER A 68 22.94 -1.09 11.23
C SER A 68 21.69 -1.97 11.35
N GLU A 69 20.49 -1.37 11.38
CA GLU A 69 19.23 -2.07 11.66
C GLU A 69 18.22 -1.95 10.51
N GLY A 70 18.28 -0.89 9.70
CA GLY A 70 17.29 -0.55 8.67
C GLY A 70 16.99 -1.65 7.65
N ALA A 71 18.02 -2.30 7.10
CA ALA A 71 17.86 -3.40 6.14
C ALA A 71 17.59 -4.77 6.81
N GLY A 72 17.73 -4.85 8.13
CA GLY A 72 17.70 -6.08 8.93
C GLY A 72 16.66 -6.08 10.05
N LEU A 73 15.73 -5.13 10.07
CA LEU A 73 14.68 -5.04 11.11
C LEU A 73 13.62 -6.14 10.98
N LEU A 74 13.32 -6.58 9.75
CA LEU A 74 12.27 -7.56 9.46
C LEU A 74 12.68 -8.65 8.43
N PRO A 75 13.93 -9.18 8.40
CA PRO A 75 14.41 -10.00 7.29
C PRO A 75 13.68 -11.35 7.17
N ASP A 76 13.19 -11.91 8.29
CA ASP A 76 12.58 -13.25 8.32
C ASP A 76 11.13 -13.26 8.84
N ARG A 77 10.50 -12.09 8.97
CA ARG A 77 9.12 -11.98 9.46
C ARG A 77 8.11 -12.17 8.32
N ASP A 78 7.08 -12.94 8.63
CA ASP A 78 5.91 -13.09 7.77
C ASP A 78 4.99 -11.86 7.91
N LEU A 79 5.28 -10.82 7.13
CA LEU A 79 4.54 -9.55 7.14
C LEU A 79 3.16 -9.64 6.47
N ARG A 80 2.86 -10.72 5.75
CA ARG A 80 1.55 -10.97 5.13
C ARG A 80 0.46 -11.14 6.18
N ARG A 81 0.84 -11.56 7.39
CA ARG A 81 -0.09 -11.76 8.51
C ARG A 81 -0.37 -10.48 9.29
N GLN A 82 0.23 -9.35 8.91
CA GLN A 82 0.05 -8.08 9.61
C GLN A 82 -0.97 -7.24 8.85
N ASP A 83 -2.05 -6.87 9.54
CA ASP A 83 -3.06 -5.95 9.04
C ASP A 83 -2.64 -4.50 9.27
N VAL A 84 -1.78 -4.26 10.27
CA VAL A 84 -1.23 -2.93 10.56
C VAL A 84 0.27 -3.04 10.83
N VAL A 85 1.06 -2.16 10.22
CA VAL A 85 2.46 -1.91 10.60
C VAL A 85 2.64 -0.45 10.96
N VAL A 86 3.13 -0.19 12.18
CA VAL A 86 3.46 1.14 12.67
C VAL A 86 4.97 1.28 12.78
N LEU A 87 5.54 2.28 12.11
CA LEU A 87 6.95 2.68 12.23
C LEU A 87 7.05 3.98 13.04
N ALA A 88 7.51 3.89 14.28
CA ALA A 88 7.78 5.04 15.12
C ALA A 88 9.22 5.54 14.90
N VAL A 89 9.35 6.76 14.37
CA VAL A 89 10.62 7.31 13.91
C VAL A 89 10.92 8.65 14.57
N GLU A 90 12.18 8.84 14.93
CA GLU A 90 12.70 10.10 15.47
C GLU A 90 13.95 10.49 14.67
N PRO A 91 13.80 11.30 13.60
CA PRO A 91 14.94 11.72 12.79
C PRO A 91 15.79 12.69 13.59
N THR A 92 17.06 12.35 13.80
CA THR A 92 17.97 13.15 14.62
C THR A 92 18.93 14.02 13.79
N ARG A 93 19.39 13.54 12.62
CA ARG A 93 20.28 14.22 11.65
C ARG A 93 20.15 13.60 10.24
N HIS A 94 20.79 14.22 9.24
CA HIS A 94 20.89 13.70 7.86
C HIS A 94 19.53 13.36 7.21
N LEU A 95 18.64 14.36 7.15
CA LEU A 95 17.24 14.17 6.74
C LEU A 95 17.10 13.48 5.38
N ASP A 96 17.95 13.80 4.41
CA ASP A 96 17.96 13.21 3.07
C ASP A 96 18.18 11.70 3.12
N GLU A 97 19.24 11.26 3.81
CA GLU A 97 19.56 9.85 3.99
C GLU A 97 18.48 9.13 4.80
N ALA A 98 17.92 9.78 5.81
CA ALA A 98 16.81 9.24 6.60
C ALA A 98 15.55 9.01 5.75
N VAL A 99 15.23 9.95 4.85
CA VAL A 99 14.11 9.83 3.90
C VAL A 99 14.37 8.68 2.92
N ASP A 100 15.58 8.58 2.36
CA ASP A 100 15.91 7.52 1.40
C ASP A 100 15.88 6.12 2.03
N ARG A 101 16.37 5.99 3.27
CA ARG A 101 16.23 4.76 4.05
C ARG A 101 14.77 4.39 4.27
N MET A 102 13.98 5.35 4.73
CA MET A 102 12.57 5.11 5.01
C MET A 102 11.79 4.74 3.75
N ARG A 103 12.08 5.40 2.62
CA ARG A 103 11.50 5.04 1.32
C ARG A 103 11.82 3.59 0.97
N THR A 104 13.07 3.17 1.11
CA THR A 104 13.48 1.79 0.81
C THR A 104 12.77 0.76 1.69
N LEU A 105 12.67 1.03 3.00
CA LEU A 105 11.95 0.16 3.94
C LEU A 105 10.45 0.08 3.62
N LEU A 106 9.83 1.21 3.34
CA LEU A 106 8.40 1.28 3.01
C LEU A 106 8.08 0.62 1.67
N ASP A 107 8.96 0.75 0.67
CA ASP A 107 8.85 0.05 -0.61
C ASP A 107 8.91 -1.49 -0.40
N ASP A 108 9.73 -1.99 0.54
CA ASP A 108 9.78 -3.41 0.93
C ASP A 108 8.49 -3.87 1.65
N LEU A 109 7.99 -3.07 2.60
CA LEU A 109 6.74 -3.35 3.31
C LEU A 109 5.55 -3.46 2.35
N GLU A 110 5.42 -2.52 1.41
CA GLU A 110 4.33 -2.54 0.41
C GLU A 110 4.39 -3.76 -0.51
N GLN A 111 5.57 -4.36 -0.70
CA GLN A 111 5.75 -5.57 -1.50
C GLN A 111 5.46 -6.86 -0.72
N ARG A 112 5.70 -6.88 0.59
CA ARG A 112 5.62 -8.08 1.44
C ARG A 112 4.35 -8.20 2.27
N MET A 113 3.61 -7.11 2.48
CA MET A 113 2.37 -7.10 3.25
C MET A 113 1.15 -7.46 2.39
N THR A 114 0.12 -8.00 3.04
CA THR A 114 -1.16 -8.27 2.40
C THR A 114 -1.81 -6.97 1.93
N VAL A 115 -2.53 -7.06 0.83
CA VAL A 115 -3.13 -5.89 0.24
C VAL A 115 -4.25 -5.36 1.12
N GLY A 116 -4.21 -4.07 1.41
CA GLY A 116 -5.16 -3.41 2.32
C GLY A 116 -4.69 -3.33 3.77
N ALA A 117 -3.54 -3.92 4.09
CA ALA A 117 -2.88 -3.67 5.34
C ALA A 117 -2.46 -2.19 5.46
N ALA A 118 -2.66 -1.62 6.65
CA ALA A 118 -2.35 -0.23 6.95
C ALA A 118 -0.89 -0.07 7.35
N VAL A 119 -0.18 0.87 6.73
CA VAL A 119 1.17 1.27 7.17
C VAL A 119 1.12 2.70 7.68
N VAL A 120 1.57 2.89 8.92
CA VAL A 120 1.60 4.20 9.60
C VAL A 120 3.02 4.53 10.01
N VAL A 121 3.52 5.70 9.59
CA VAL A 121 4.80 6.25 10.06
C VAL A 121 4.52 7.35 11.06
N ALA A 122 4.83 7.11 12.33
CA ALA A 122 4.68 8.06 13.40
C ALA A 122 6.00 8.81 13.61
N VAL A 123 6.07 10.06 13.15
CA VAL A 123 7.23 10.96 13.34
C VAL A 123 7.08 11.68 14.66
N THR A 124 7.99 11.41 15.60
CA THR A 124 7.92 11.88 16.99
C THR A 124 9.27 12.42 17.43
N ALA A 125 9.28 13.37 18.37
CA ALA A 125 10.48 13.72 19.12
C ALA A 125 10.28 13.42 20.60
N THR A 126 11.25 12.76 21.21
CA THR A 126 11.32 12.51 22.65
C THR A 126 11.83 13.73 23.41
N ARG A 127 12.48 14.68 22.73
CA ARG A 127 13.01 15.93 23.31
C ARG A 127 12.57 17.15 22.53
N SER A 128 11.96 18.11 23.23
CA SER A 128 11.50 19.36 22.65
C SER A 128 12.65 20.38 22.55
N ALA A 129 13.04 20.71 21.32
CA ALA A 129 13.83 21.89 21.00
C ALA A 129 13.34 22.46 19.67
N SER A 130 13.20 23.78 19.55
CA SER A 130 12.61 24.44 18.38
C SER A 130 13.30 24.10 17.05
N ARG A 131 14.60 23.81 17.08
CA ARG A 131 15.37 23.36 15.91
C ARG A 131 15.02 21.93 15.48
N VAL A 132 14.68 21.07 16.44
CA VAL A 132 14.25 19.69 16.18
C VAL A 132 12.87 19.70 15.52
N GLU A 133 11.93 20.52 15.99
CA GLU A 133 10.56 20.59 15.43
C GLU A 133 10.51 20.93 13.93
N GLN A 134 11.30 21.92 13.48
CA GLN A 134 11.36 22.28 12.05
C GLN A 134 11.94 21.15 11.18
N ASP A 135 12.91 20.40 11.72
CA ASP A 135 13.50 19.26 11.03
C ASP A 135 12.54 18.06 10.96
N LEU A 136 11.67 17.87 11.98
CA LEU A 136 10.60 16.87 11.96
C LEU A 136 9.55 17.17 10.88
N ASP A 137 9.10 18.43 10.78
CA ASP A 137 8.14 18.84 9.75
C ASP A 137 8.73 18.63 8.36
N ARG A 138 9.97 19.10 8.14
CA ARG A 138 10.67 18.91 6.88
C ARG A 138 10.84 17.43 6.55
N PHE A 139 11.17 16.58 7.53
CA PHE A 139 11.27 15.14 7.35
C PHE A 139 9.92 14.54 6.94
N ALA A 140 8.85 14.81 7.70
CA ALA A 140 7.53 14.27 7.44
C ALA A 140 7.01 14.69 6.06
N ASP A 141 7.20 15.95 5.66
CA ASP A 141 6.76 16.46 4.37
C ASP A 141 7.55 15.87 3.21
N ARG A 142 8.88 15.76 3.35
CA ARG A 142 9.72 15.10 2.33
C ARG A 142 9.38 13.62 2.21
N LEU A 143 9.17 12.95 3.34
CA LEU A 143 8.80 11.54 3.33
C LEU A 143 7.44 11.35 2.65
N ARG A 144 6.42 12.13 3.03
CA ARG A 144 5.11 12.16 2.35
C ARG A 144 5.30 12.36 0.85
N ALA A 145 6.14 13.31 0.42
CA ALA A 145 6.36 13.54 -1.00
C ALA A 145 7.04 12.36 -1.74
N ALA A 146 7.79 11.52 -1.02
CA ALA A 146 8.61 10.46 -1.60
C ALA A 146 7.94 9.08 -1.65
N ILE A 147 6.88 8.84 -0.87
CA ILE A 147 6.30 7.49 -0.67
C ILE A 147 4.86 7.39 -1.13
N SER A 148 4.37 6.16 -1.20
CA SER A 148 2.96 5.85 -1.47
C SER A 148 2.01 6.63 -0.56
N PRO A 149 0.94 7.22 -1.12
CA PRO A 149 -0.09 7.95 -0.39
C PRO A 149 -0.98 7.09 0.50
N LEU A 150 -0.96 5.77 0.30
CA LEU A 150 -1.68 4.83 1.16
C LEU A 150 -0.96 4.66 2.51
N ILE A 151 0.32 4.98 2.57
CA ILE A 151 1.09 5.04 3.82
C ILE A 151 0.77 6.35 4.54
N ARG A 152 0.34 6.25 5.80
CA ARG A 152 -0.02 7.40 6.63
C ARG A 152 1.18 7.90 7.41
N VAL A 153 1.73 9.05 7.00
CA VAL A 153 2.80 9.72 7.77
C VAL A 153 2.19 10.75 8.69
N ILE A 154 2.31 10.54 10.00
CA ILE A 154 1.77 11.41 11.03
C ILE A 154 2.93 12.14 11.69
N ARG A 155 2.86 13.48 11.70
CA ARG A 155 3.72 14.29 12.56
C ARG A 155 2.99 14.47 13.88
N LEU A 156 3.59 14.02 14.98
CA LEU A 156 3.00 14.19 16.31
C LEU A 156 3.52 15.47 16.95
N ASP A 157 2.59 16.37 17.27
CA ASP A 157 2.86 17.57 18.07
C ASP A 157 2.76 17.22 19.56
N ILE A 158 3.93 17.00 20.15
CA ILE A 158 4.07 16.79 21.59
C ILE A 158 4.55 18.09 22.20
N ALA A 159 3.75 18.68 23.08
CA ALA A 159 4.09 19.94 23.73
C ALA A 159 5.43 19.85 24.49
N PRO A 160 6.25 20.92 24.48
CA PRO A 160 7.44 21.01 25.31
C PRO A 160 7.11 20.74 26.77
N GLY A 161 7.83 19.80 27.40
CA GLY A 161 7.63 19.47 28.82
C GLY A 161 6.42 18.58 29.11
N ALA A 162 5.74 18.04 28.10
CA ALA A 162 4.68 17.05 28.31
C ALA A 162 5.16 15.90 29.21
N THR A 163 4.27 15.38 30.05
CA THR A 163 4.53 14.17 30.84
C THR A 163 4.62 12.96 29.93
N ALA A 164 5.25 11.88 30.41
CA ALA A 164 5.37 10.64 29.65
C ALA A 164 3.99 10.05 29.31
N ALA A 165 3.05 10.06 30.26
CA ALA A 165 1.65 9.69 30.05
C ALA A 165 0.92 10.54 28.98
N GLU A 166 1.17 11.85 28.92
CA GLU A 166 0.59 12.71 27.87
C GLU A 166 1.15 12.39 26.48
N ARG A 167 2.46 12.11 26.39
CA ARG A 167 3.10 11.65 25.15
C ARG A 167 2.53 10.34 24.68
N ALA A 168 2.44 9.36 25.57
CA ALA A 168 1.85 8.06 25.35
C ALA A 168 0.43 8.20 24.80
N ARG A 169 -0.45 8.95 25.49
CA ARG A 169 -1.84 9.17 25.06
C ARG A 169 -1.91 9.79 23.67
N ARG A 170 -1.20 10.90 23.43
CA ARG A 170 -1.23 11.61 22.13
C ARG A 170 -0.75 10.73 20.99
N TRP A 171 0.33 9.99 21.22
CA TRP A 171 0.86 9.03 20.25
C TRP A 171 -0.18 7.96 19.94
N THR A 172 -0.71 7.30 20.97
CA THR A 172 -1.71 6.25 20.82
C THR A 172 -2.94 6.72 20.07
N GLU A 173 -3.48 7.89 20.43
CA GLU A 173 -4.68 8.44 19.82
C GLU A 173 -4.51 8.65 18.32
N ALA A 174 -3.46 9.38 17.94
CA ALA A 174 -3.21 9.73 16.55
C ALA A 174 -2.84 8.52 15.69
N VAL A 175 -2.02 7.60 16.22
CA VAL A 175 -1.56 6.43 15.45
C VAL A 175 -2.69 5.42 15.26
N ALA A 176 -3.48 5.12 16.30
CA ALA A 176 -4.62 4.21 16.17
C ALA A 176 -5.70 4.79 15.25
N ASP A 177 -5.96 6.10 15.32
CA ASP A 177 -6.92 6.75 14.43
C ASP A 177 -6.50 6.66 12.96
N ALA A 178 -5.24 6.95 12.66
CA ALA A 178 -4.74 6.86 11.29
C ALA A 178 -4.71 5.42 10.77
N ALA A 179 -4.40 4.44 11.63
CA ALA A 179 -4.49 3.03 11.27
C ALA A 179 -5.95 2.63 10.99
N ALA A 180 -6.89 3.04 11.85
CA ALA A 180 -8.31 2.78 11.65
C ALA A 180 -8.82 3.43 10.35
N ASP A 181 -8.48 4.69 10.09
CA ASP A 181 -8.88 5.39 8.87
C ASP A 181 -8.34 4.70 7.62
N ALA A 182 -7.11 4.15 7.68
CA ALA A 182 -6.54 3.37 6.59
C ALA A 182 -7.28 2.03 6.38
N LEU A 183 -7.66 1.33 7.46
CA LEU A 183 -8.40 0.06 7.40
C LEU A 183 -9.86 0.23 6.97
N ILE A 184 -10.49 1.36 7.30
CA ILE A 184 -11.91 1.63 7.04
C ILE A 184 -12.13 2.29 5.67
N ASP A 185 -11.08 2.82 5.04
CA ASP A 185 -11.15 3.42 3.70
C ASP A 185 -11.88 2.46 2.72
N PRO A 186 -13.00 2.89 2.08
CA PRO A 186 -13.81 2.00 1.24
C PRO A 186 -13.04 1.33 0.10
N LEU A 187 -11.99 1.98 -0.43
CA LEU A 187 -11.12 1.37 -1.43
C LEU A 187 -10.25 0.28 -0.80
N VAL A 188 -9.68 0.56 0.39
CA VAL A 188 -8.88 -0.42 1.15
C VAL A 188 -9.74 -1.61 1.58
N ARG A 189 -10.99 -1.38 2.00
CA ARG A 189 -11.96 -2.44 2.28
C ARG A 189 -12.30 -3.24 1.04
N SER A 190 -12.57 -2.59 -0.09
CA SER A 190 -12.78 -3.28 -1.37
C SER A 190 -11.61 -4.18 -1.77
N ILE A 191 -10.39 -3.82 -1.36
CA ILE A 191 -9.20 -4.64 -1.55
C ILE A 191 -9.10 -5.77 -0.51
N ALA A 192 -9.36 -5.49 0.77
CA ALA A 192 -9.26 -6.43 1.88
C ALA A 192 -10.40 -7.48 1.90
N ASP A 193 -11.58 -7.11 1.37
CA ASP A 193 -12.78 -7.96 1.30
C ASP A 193 -12.72 -8.98 0.15
N ASP A 194 -11.67 -8.94 -0.69
CA ASP A 194 -11.39 -9.92 -1.75
C ASP A 194 -10.23 -10.83 -1.32
N PRO A 195 -10.51 -12.03 -0.79
CA PRO A 195 -9.52 -12.88 -0.16
C PRO A 195 -8.80 -13.71 -1.21
N PHE A 196 -7.95 -13.07 -2.02
CA PHE A 196 -6.95 -13.82 -2.79
C PHE A 196 -5.60 -13.76 -2.09
N ASP A 197 -4.97 -14.92 -1.88
CA ASP A 197 -3.58 -14.98 -1.42
C ASP A 197 -2.69 -14.52 -2.58
N GLU A 198 -1.84 -13.51 -2.31
CA GLU A 198 -0.93 -12.96 -3.32
C GLU A 198 0.08 -14.00 -3.81
N LEU A 199 0.48 -14.98 -2.99
CA LEU A 199 1.34 -16.08 -3.44
C LEU A 199 0.58 -17.00 -4.39
N ASP A 200 -0.62 -17.43 -4.03
CA ASP A 200 -1.44 -18.30 -4.89
C ASP A 200 -1.68 -17.62 -6.23
N ARG A 201 -1.95 -16.31 -6.22
CA ARG A 201 -2.08 -15.50 -7.43
C ARG A 201 -0.79 -15.46 -8.26
N VAL A 202 0.36 -15.20 -7.64
CA VAL A 202 1.65 -15.19 -8.34
C VAL A 202 1.93 -16.56 -8.94
N ASP A 203 1.66 -17.65 -8.23
CA ASP A 203 1.86 -19.01 -8.72
C ASP A 203 0.92 -19.34 -9.90
N VAL A 204 -0.33 -18.90 -9.84
CA VAL A 204 -1.28 -18.99 -10.96
C VAL A 204 -0.77 -18.22 -12.19
N VAL A 205 -0.30 -16.98 -12.01
CA VAL A 205 0.26 -16.16 -13.09
C VAL A 205 1.56 -16.77 -13.64
N ARG A 206 2.45 -17.27 -12.79
CA ARG A 206 3.67 -17.98 -13.21
C ARG A 206 3.35 -19.27 -13.96
N GLY A 207 2.29 -19.98 -13.59
CA GLY A 207 1.79 -21.16 -14.30
C GLY A 207 1.28 -20.84 -15.72
N VAL A 208 0.90 -19.59 -16.00
CA VAL A 208 0.65 -19.13 -17.37
C VAL A 208 1.94 -18.98 -18.16
N GLY A 209 3.02 -18.53 -17.52
CA GLY A 209 4.31 -18.31 -18.17
C GLY A 209 4.18 -17.32 -19.33
N ARG A 210 4.90 -17.53 -20.44
CA ARG A 210 4.84 -16.63 -21.61
C ARG A 210 3.65 -16.86 -22.53
N ARG A 211 2.73 -17.79 -22.21
CA ARG A 211 1.54 -18.10 -23.05
C ARG A 211 0.67 -16.86 -23.32
N TYR A 212 0.69 -15.88 -22.41
CA TYR A 212 -0.06 -14.62 -22.60
C TYR A 212 0.37 -13.82 -23.83
N ILE A 213 1.57 -14.05 -24.38
CA ILE A 213 2.04 -13.38 -25.60
C ILE A 213 1.19 -13.84 -26.79
N ASP A 214 0.89 -15.13 -26.84
CA ASP A 214 0.09 -15.73 -27.92
C ASP A 214 -1.38 -15.31 -27.83
N TRP A 215 -1.80 -14.80 -26.67
CA TRP A 215 -3.16 -14.32 -26.45
C TRP A 215 -3.40 -12.91 -27.00
N ALA A 216 -2.35 -12.16 -27.33
CA ALA A 216 -2.45 -10.75 -27.74
C ALA A 216 -3.51 -10.53 -28.84
N GLU A 217 -3.52 -11.37 -29.87
CA GLU A 217 -4.47 -11.29 -30.98
C GLU A 217 -5.92 -11.55 -30.54
N THR A 218 -6.13 -12.46 -29.57
CA THR A 218 -7.47 -12.80 -29.03
C THR A 218 -8.12 -11.62 -28.28
N PHE A 219 -7.29 -10.70 -27.78
CA PHE A 219 -7.73 -9.58 -26.94
C PHE A 219 -7.60 -8.22 -27.63
N GLN A 220 -7.08 -8.18 -28.85
CA GLN A 220 -6.80 -6.93 -29.55
C GLN A 220 -8.09 -6.14 -29.84
N ASP A 221 -9.17 -6.83 -30.22
CA ASP A 221 -10.49 -6.25 -30.45
C ASP A 221 -11.08 -5.63 -29.18
N VAL A 222 -10.91 -6.27 -28.01
CA VAL A 222 -11.35 -5.75 -26.71
C VAL A 222 -10.63 -4.44 -26.38
N VAL A 223 -9.31 -4.42 -26.56
CA VAL A 223 -8.49 -3.24 -26.26
C VAL A 223 -8.80 -2.09 -27.23
N GLU A 224 -9.04 -2.39 -28.50
CA GLU A 224 -9.46 -1.39 -29.50
C GLU A 224 -10.87 -0.85 -29.22
N ALA A 225 -11.80 -1.70 -28.82
CA ALA A 225 -13.14 -1.31 -28.40
C ALA A 225 -13.09 -0.39 -27.18
N ALA A 226 -12.32 -0.75 -26.14
CA ALA A 226 -12.14 0.07 -24.94
C ALA A 226 -11.57 1.46 -25.29
N ARG A 227 -10.51 1.50 -26.11
CA ARG A 227 -9.90 2.75 -26.58
C ARG A 227 -10.91 3.62 -27.34
N SER A 228 -11.69 3.01 -28.23
CA SER A 228 -12.65 3.72 -29.09
C SER A 228 -13.81 4.30 -28.27
N SER A 229 -14.40 3.47 -27.41
CA SER A 229 -15.48 3.83 -26.48
C SER A 229 -15.10 5.07 -25.65
N TYR A 230 -13.95 4.99 -24.98
CA TYR A 230 -13.47 6.07 -24.13
C TYR A 230 -12.83 7.22 -24.90
N ARG A 231 -12.64 7.08 -26.22
CA ARG A 231 -11.96 8.04 -27.10
C ARG A 231 -10.58 8.44 -26.59
N THR A 232 -9.84 7.52 -25.96
CA THR A 232 -8.52 7.77 -25.39
C THR A 232 -7.40 7.46 -26.40
N PRO A 233 -6.20 8.02 -26.22
CA PRO A 233 -5.05 7.67 -27.05
C PRO A 233 -4.57 6.24 -26.78
N SER A 234 -4.77 5.72 -25.57
CA SER A 234 -4.20 4.45 -25.13
C SER A 234 -5.22 3.55 -24.42
N ALA A 235 -5.09 2.25 -24.67
CA ALA A 235 -5.76 1.18 -23.94
C ALA A 235 -4.85 -0.07 -23.90
N ALA A 236 -4.99 -0.89 -22.86
CA ALA A 236 -4.22 -2.11 -22.72
C ALA A 236 -4.89 -3.15 -21.84
N MET A 237 -4.50 -4.41 -22.06
CA MET A 237 -4.65 -5.46 -21.08
C MET A 237 -3.28 -5.83 -20.51
N SER A 238 -3.21 -5.94 -19.18
CA SER A 238 -2.00 -6.29 -18.47
C SER A 238 -2.09 -7.66 -17.81
N ILE A 239 -0.96 -8.37 -17.76
CA ILE A 239 -0.70 -9.44 -16.80
C ILE A 239 0.34 -8.95 -15.78
N ILE A 240 0.11 -9.23 -14.51
CA ILE A 240 0.92 -8.69 -13.42
C ILE A 240 1.55 -9.84 -12.66
N ASP A 241 2.87 -9.93 -12.73
CA ASP A 241 3.69 -10.95 -12.07
C ASP A 241 4.12 -10.49 -10.66
N ASP A 242 5.14 -11.11 -10.08
CA ASP A 242 5.79 -10.67 -8.84
C ASP A 242 6.46 -9.29 -8.99
N GLU A 243 7.26 -9.10 -10.04
CA GLU A 243 8.13 -7.92 -10.21
C GLU A 243 7.64 -6.96 -11.31
N THR A 244 6.86 -7.44 -12.27
CA THR A 244 6.60 -6.72 -13.53
C THR A 244 5.11 -6.72 -13.91
N THR A 245 4.64 -5.58 -14.41
CA THR A 245 3.39 -5.46 -15.17
C THR A 245 3.72 -5.54 -16.65
N ARG A 246 3.16 -6.51 -17.36
CA ARG A 246 3.38 -6.71 -18.80
C ARG A 246 2.09 -6.46 -19.57
N TYR A 247 2.14 -5.62 -20.60
CA TYR A 247 0.99 -5.24 -21.40
C TYR A 247 0.96 -6.06 -22.68
N PHE A 248 0.16 -7.13 -22.69
CA PHE A 248 0.22 -8.13 -23.76
C PHE A 248 -0.69 -7.81 -24.95
N ALA A 249 -1.83 -7.15 -24.72
CA ALA A 249 -2.68 -6.58 -25.77
C ALA A 249 -2.76 -5.07 -25.58
N ARG A 250 -2.54 -4.29 -26.64
CA ARG A 250 -2.31 -2.85 -26.55
C ARG A 250 -2.83 -2.11 -27.78
N SER A 251 -3.35 -0.91 -27.56
CA SER A 251 -3.68 0.03 -28.63
C SER A 251 -3.23 1.42 -28.22
N GLY A 252 -2.48 2.09 -29.11
CA GLY A 252 -1.85 3.38 -28.81
C GLY A 252 -0.40 3.26 -28.32
N ASN A 253 0.11 4.32 -27.70
CA ASN A 253 1.47 4.34 -27.17
C ASN A 253 1.47 3.76 -25.75
N VAL A 254 1.75 2.45 -25.65
CA VAL A 254 1.79 1.72 -24.38
C VAL A 254 3.08 0.91 -24.31
N ALA A 255 3.82 1.05 -23.20
CA ALA A 255 5.04 0.29 -22.95
C ALA A 255 4.79 -1.22 -23.01
N ASP A 256 5.82 -2.02 -23.34
CA ASP A 256 5.72 -3.49 -23.28
C ASP A 256 5.57 -3.96 -21.82
N GLU A 257 6.36 -3.37 -20.92
CA GLU A 257 6.38 -3.72 -19.51
C GLU A 257 6.81 -2.54 -18.64
N LEU A 258 6.41 -2.58 -17.37
CA LEU A 258 6.79 -1.63 -16.33
C LEU A 258 7.02 -2.37 -15.01
N PRO A 259 7.87 -1.85 -14.11
CA PRO A 259 7.99 -2.39 -12.76
C PRO A 259 6.63 -2.36 -12.06
N ARG A 260 6.24 -3.48 -11.44
CA ARG A 260 4.90 -3.70 -10.87
C ARG A 260 4.48 -2.59 -9.91
N GLY A 261 5.36 -2.19 -9.00
CA GLY A 261 5.09 -1.15 -8.00
C GLY A 261 4.85 0.26 -8.59
N LYS A 262 5.04 0.44 -9.90
CA LYS A 262 4.95 1.74 -10.58
C LYS A 262 3.68 1.90 -11.42
N THR A 263 2.79 0.92 -11.46
CA THR A 263 1.61 0.94 -12.34
C THR A 263 0.29 1.14 -11.60
N VAL A 264 -0.61 1.96 -12.15
CA VAL A 264 -2.00 2.10 -11.72
C VAL A 264 -2.71 0.75 -11.84
N CYS A 265 -2.43 -0.02 -12.91
CA CYS A 265 -3.00 -1.35 -13.15
C CYS A 265 -2.74 -2.32 -11.98
N ASN A 266 -1.55 -2.29 -11.37
CA ASN A 266 -1.24 -3.10 -10.19
C ASN A 266 -2.08 -2.70 -8.97
N ARG A 267 -2.50 -1.44 -8.86
CA ARG A 267 -3.43 -1.06 -7.79
C ARG A 267 -4.88 -1.40 -8.14
N VAL A 268 -5.26 -1.28 -9.41
CA VAL A 268 -6.61 -1.59 -9.89
C VAL A 268 -6.93 -3.07 -9.82
N MET A 269 -5.98 -3.96 -10.16
CA MET A 269 -6.18 -5.41 -10.04
C MET A 269 -6.50 -5.85 -8.61
N ARG A 270 -6.15 -5.02 -7.62
CA ARG A 270 -6.36 -5.29 -6.21
C ARG A 270 -7.76 -4.83 -5.76
N LEU A 271 -8.45 -3.99 -6.53
CA LEU A 271 -9.80 -3.51 -6.21
C LEU A 271 -10.85 -4.57 -6.58
N TYR A 272 -11.91 -4.65 -5.78
CA TYR A 272 -13.12 -5.33 -6.19
C TYR A 272 -13.92 -4.43 -7.14
N GLY A 273 -13.82 -4.70 -8.44
CA GLY A 273 -14.51 -3.94 -9.50
C GLY A 273 -13.57 -3.07 -10.33
N GLY A 274 -14.05 -1.86 -10.68
CA GLY A 274 -13.35 -0.92 -11.54
C GLY A 274 -13.06 0.42 -10.85
N LEU A 275 -12.12 1.16 -11.42
CA LEU A 275 -11.72 2.50 -10.99
C LEU A 275 -11.79 3.44 -12.18
N ILE A 276 -12.33 4.64 -11.98
CA ILE A 276 -12.25 5.73 -12.95
C ILE A 276 -11.73 7.00 -12.26
N MET A 277 -10.78 7.67 -12.90
CA MET A 277 -10.15 8.88 -12.44
C MET A 277 -10.16 9.92 -13.57
N GLY A 278 -10.95 10.97 -13.41
CA GLY A 278 -10.98 12.11 -14.36
C GLY A 278 -9.68 12.90 -14.37
N ASP A 279 -9.06 13.05 -13.20
CA ASP A 279 -7.72 13.59 -13.00
C ASP A 279 -7.00 12.82 -11.89
N ALA A 280 -6.10 11.91 -12.27
CA ALA A 280 -5.31 11.06 -11.38
C ALA A 280 -4.40 11.86 -10.43
N ARG A 281 -4.14 13.14 -10.69
CA ARG A 281 -3.38 14.01 -9.77
C ARG A 281 -4.19 14.39 -8.54
N LEU A 282 -5.51 14.45 -8.67
CA LEU A 282 -6.42 14.78 -7.57
C LEU A 282 -6.68 13.56 -6.68
N ASP A 283 -6.49 12.37 -7.24
CA ASP A 283 -6.56 11.15 -6.47
C ASP A 283 -5.27 10.97 -5.68
N THR A 284 -5.34 11.26 -4.37
CA THR A 284 -4.17 11.18 -3.50
C THR A 284 -3.52 9.81 -3.62
N ARG A 285 -4.30 8.74 -3.84
CA ARG A 285 -3.87 7.32 -3.90
C ARG A 285 -2.98 6.99 -5.10
N PHE A 286 -3.07 7.78 -6.18
CA PHE A 286 -2.35 7.54 -7.45
C PHE A 286 -1.46 8.69 -7.87
N SER A 287 -1.68 9.90 -7.34
CA SER A 287 -0.99 11.14 -7.73
C SER A 287 0.55 11.09 -7.66
N ARG A 288 1.11 10.16 -6.89
CA ARG A 288 2.56 9.98 -6.71
C ARG A 288 3.17 8.90 -7.61
N LEU A 289 2.36 8.11 -8.31
CA LEU A 289 2.87 7.10 -9.23
C LEU A 289 3.68 7.76 -10.35
N PRO A 290 4.79 7.14 -10.80
CA PRO A 290 5.67 7.74 -11.80
C PRO A 290 4.94 8.21 -13.06
N GLU A 291 4.02 7.41 -13.59
CA GLU A 291 3.22 7.74 -14.79
C GLU A 291 2.23 8.89 -14.58
N VAL A 292 1.77 9.10 -13.34
CA VAL A 292 0.94 10.27 -13.00
C VAL A 292 1.81 11.50 -12.80
N ARG A 293 3.00 11.37 -12.21
CA ARG A 293 3.93 12.50 -12.04
C ARG A 293 4.52 12.99 -13.35
N SER A 294 4.84 12.09 -14.27
CA SER A 294 5.47 12.43 -15.56
C SER A 294 4.55 13.23 -16.48
N GLY A 295 3.24 13.00 -16.43
CA GLY A 295 2.33 13.52 -17.46
C GLY A 295 1.60 12.45 -18.24
N ASP A 296 2.10 11.22 -18.20
CA ASP A 296 1.64 10.17 -19.10
C ASP A 296 0.22 9.70 -18.78
N VAL A 297 -0.17 9.78 -17.51
CA VAL A 297 -1.52 9.48 -17.03
C VAL A 297 -2.10 10.68 -16.27
N ARG A 298 -3.17 11.25 -16.83
CA ARG A 298 -4.07 12.23 -16.20
C ARG A 298 -5.46 11.66 -16.07
N PHE A 299 -6.00 11.07 -17.13
CA PHE A 299 -7.21 10.28 -17.05
C PHE A 299 -6.84 8.79 -17.02
N TYR A 300 -7.59 8.02 -16.24
CA TYR A 300 -7.46 6.57 -16.19
C TYR A 300 -8.83 5.94 -15.90
N ALA A 301 -9.18 4.89 -16.62
CA ALA A 301 -10.20 3.95 -16.20
C ALA A 301 -9.65 2.53 -16.33
N GLY A 302 -9.93 1.68 -15.33
CA GLY A 302 -9.45 0.31 -15.32
C GLY A 302 -10.40 -0.62 -14.60
N TYR A 303 -10.45 -1.87 -15.04
CA TYR A 303 -11.26 -2.92 -14.44
C TYR A 303 -10.41 -4.19 -14.28
N ARG A 304 -10.47 -4.79 -13.09
CA ARG A 304 -9.72 -6.00 -12.75
C ARG A 304 -10.09 -7.18 -13.67
N ILE A 305 -9.11 -7.99 -14.05
CA ILE A 305 -9.30 -9.23 -14.80
C ILE A 305 -8.94 -10.42 -13.92
N THR A 306 -9.87 -11.35 -13.73
CA THR A 306 -9.68 -12.56 -12.91
C THR A 306 -9.68 -13.86 -13.71
N GLY A 307 -9.02 -14.88 -13.17
CA GLY A 307 -9.14 -16.28 -13.58
C GLY A 307 -10.47 -16.91 -13.12
N PRO A 308 -10.72 -18.18 -13.51
CA PRO A 308 -11.96 -18.90 -13.19
C PRO A 308 -12.15 -19.14 -11.69
N ASP A 309 -11.04 -19.21 -10.94
CA ASP A 309 -10.95 -19.34 -9.50
C ASP A 309 -11.07 -17.99 -8.75
N GLY A 310 -11.23 -16.88 -9.49
CA GLY A 310 -11.27 -15.53 -8.94
C GLY A 310 -9.89 -14.88 -8.76
N ALA A 311 -8.79 -15.60 -9.01
CA ALA A 311 -7.44 -15.07 -8.85
C ALA A 311 -7.18 -13.90 -9.82
N PRO A 312 -6.67 -12.74 -9.36
CA PRO A 312 -6.42 -11.61 -10.23
C PRO A 312 -5.20 -11.80 -11.13
N PHE A 313 -5.38 -11.60 -12.43
CA PHE A 313 -4.30 -11.63 -13.43
C PHE A 313 -3.74 -10.24 -13.72
N GLY A 314 -4.59 -9.22 -13.69
CA GLY A 314 -4.22 -7.85 -14.03
C GLY A 314 -5.46 -6.98 -14.26
N ALA A 315 -5.42 -6.13 -15.28
CA ALA A 315 -6.50 -5.19 -15.57
C ALA A 315 -6.66 -4.97 -17.08
N LEU A 316 -7.89 -4.66 -17.51
CA LEU A 316 -8.18 -3.93 -18.73
C LEU A 316 -8.20 -2.44 -18.37
N CYS A 317 -7.46 -1.60 -19.09
CA CYS A 317 -7.39 -0.19 -18.80
C CYS A 317 -7.38 0.69 -20.05
N VAL A 318 -7.82 1.92 -19.86
CA VAL A 318 -7.76 3.03 -20.81
C VAL A 318 -7.17 4.23 -20.09
N PHE A 319 -6.30 4.99 -20.75
CA PHE A 319 -5.64 6.13 -20.13
C PHE A 319 -5.27 7.21 -21.13
N ASP A 320 -5.11 8.42 -20.61
CA ASP A 320 -4.81 9.63 -21.38
C ASP A 320 -3.94 10.58 -20.57
N SER A 321 -3.08 11.34 -21.23
CA SER A 321 -2.31 12.44 -20.67
C SER A 321 -3.12 13.74 -20.53
N ALA A 322 -4.37 13.76 -20.99
CA ALA A 322 -5.35 14.82 -20.74
C ALA A 322 -6.36 14.45 -19.63
N VAL A 323 -6.78 15.45 -18.85
CA VAL A 323 -7.90 15.33 -17.90
C VAL A 323 -9.22 15.12 -18.66
N ARG A 324 -10.11 14.30 -18.12
CA ARG A 324 -11.42 14.03 -18.71
C ARG A 324 -12.55 14.12 -17.70
N THR A 325 -13.74 14.45 -18.18
CA THR A 325 -14.98 14.33 -17.42
C THR A 325 -15.36 12.85 -17.37
N VAL A 326 -15.86 12.41 -16.22
CA VAL A 326 -16.19 11.00 -15.97
C VAL A 326 -17.64 10.90 -15.52
N SER A 327 -18.28 9.81 -15.90
CA SER A 327 -19.62 9.44 -15.46
C SER A 327 -19.61 8.04 -14.84
N ASP A 328 -20.58 7.73 -13.97
CA ASP A 328 -20.72 6.39 -13.42
C ASP A 328 -21.08 5.36 -14.50
N GLU A 329 -21.72 5.79 -15.59
CA GLU A 329 -22.04 4.94 -16.75
C GLU A 329 -20.78 4.47 -17.49
N ASP A 330 -19.71 5.25 -17.49
CA ASP A 330 -18.45 4.90 -18.16
C ASP A 330 -17.90 3.58 -17.60
N LEU A 331 -17.94 3.41 -16.27
CA LEU A 331 -17.44 2.19 -15.61
C LEU A 331 -18.25 0.94 -15.97
N VAL A 332 -19.54 1.08 -16.31
CA VAL A 332 -20.37 -0.06 -16.73
C VAL A 332 -19.88 -0.61 -18.07
N GLU A 333 -19.56 0.27 -19.02
CA GLU A 333 -19.08 -0.15 -20.34
C GLU A 333 -17.71 -0.85 -20.26
N LEU A 334 -16.78 -0.31 -19.46
CA LEU A 334 -15.49 -0.94 -19.25
C LEU A 334 -15.61 -2.28 -18.53
N ARG A 335 -16.55 -2.39 -17.59
CA ARG A 335 -16.88 -3.66 -16.93
C ARG A 335 -17.33 -4.70 -17.95
N ASP A 336 -18.22 -4.36 -18.87
CA ASP A 336 -18.72 -5.32 -19.86
C ASP A 336 -17.62 -5.84 -20.78
N LEU A 337 -16.72 -4.95 -21.22
CA LEU A 337 -15.52 -5.32 -21.98
C LEU A 337 -14.56 -6.20 -21.16
N ALA A 338 -14.36 -5.88 -19.88
CA ALA A 338 -13.51 -6.66 -18.99
C ALA A 338 -14.10 -8.06 -18.71
N LEU A 339 -15.42 -8.16 -18.54
CA LEU A 339 -16.11 -9.44 -18.38
C LEU A 339 -16.04 -10.29 -19.66
N ASP A 340 -16.07 -9.66 -20.83
CA ASP A 340 -15.82 -10.37 -22.10
C ASP A 340 -14.40 -10.93 -22.18
N ALA A 341 -13.42 -10.09 -21.84
CA ALA A 341 -12.04 -10.52 -21.77
C ALA A 341 -11.84 -11.67 -20.77
N GLN A 342 -12.46 -11.61 -19.60
CA GLN A 342 -12.39 -12.69 -18.61
C GLN A 342 -12.92 -14.02 -19.16
N ARG A 343 -14.07 -14.03 -19.85
CA ARG A 343 -14.62 -15.26 -20.43
C ARG A 343 -13.68 -15.89 -21.45
N ARG A 344 -13.04 -15.07 -22.30
CA ARG A 344 -12.03 -15.53 -23.26
C ARG A 344 -10.80 -16.08 -22.55
N LEU A 345 -10.31 -15.38 -21.54
CA LEU A 345 -9.17 -15.81 -20.72
C LEU A 345 -9.43 -17.18 -20.07
N TRP A 346 -10.62 -17.38 -19.50
CA TRP A 346 -10.99 -18.65 -18.87
C TRP A 346 -10.96 -19.81 -19.87
N THR A 347 -11.37 -19.57 -21.10
CA THR A 347 -11.31 -20.58 -22.17
C THR A 347 -9.85 -20.93 -22.51
N LEU A 348 -8.98 -19.92 -22.60
CA LEU A 348 -7.55 -20.11 -22.88
C LEU A 348 -6.79 -20.81 -21.73
N LEU A 349 -7.21 -20.59 -20.49
CA LEU A 349 -6.64 -21.24 -19.31
C LEU A 349 -7.07 -22.71 -19.17
N ALA A 350 -8.22 -23.07 -19.73
CA ALA A 350 -8.74 -24.43 -19.72
C ALA A 350 -8.20 -25.32 -20.87
N ALA A 351 -7.53 -24.73 -21.86
CA ALA A 351 -6.96 -25.39 -23.03
C ALA A 351 -5.50 -25.82 -22.82
#